data_AF-A0A6C0K6I3-F1
#
_entry.id   AF-A0A6C0K6I3-F1
#
_cell.length_a   1.000
_cell.length_b   1.000
_cell.length_c   1.000
_cell.angle_alpha   90.00
_cell.angle_beta   90.00
_cell.angle_gamma   90.00
#
_symmetry.space_group_name_H-M   'P 1'
#
loop_
_entity.id
_entity.type
_entity.pdbx_description
1 polymer ?
#
loop_
_entity_poly.entity_id
_entity_poly.type
_entity_poly.pdbx_seq_one_letter_code
_entity_poly.pdbx_strand_id
1 'polypeptide(L)'
;MNAKKFNDYEDRLKIISMMRKIPRNKNVKRLRTSVAVAAIKRRRLLLRKRAIKNHNNGRGRGTITTTTISGSRRTSLILRASKISKMPLYNSGSRVFSKDIYVNHSDAAKSPHLLNNNVLINKNTLANRIKNYRLLKQKLSQLNRNDCLERKVFNGVAGYTIRDIINLERRIGTKSKYGTIYLTSIPKISGIYPIASKLMKNDIDNINEVYIMTKITTDIILKKISKHFLMIYGDCTCSKRIAQKIKLISINELADGDLKMLINMREVAGNSELMFNLLFQTFISIATFHNIAGYTHRDAHYGNFLYQTNSEKGYYHYIFNGKDYYLKATKCNIIIFDYGFARKILPYNKGSEIALINRQNKKITEDYQRIINAFFNKNSGGWGSFPRLPAEPTNSKMLDIAIKLDDIYSKEFIYNNGTTDYAKKLFGIIIEEIFLKYTPKGMFDIKRPPNVINRIPYMIN
;
A
#
# COMPACT_ATOMS: atom_id res chain seq x y z
N MET A 1 -8.91 -0.22 -58.46
CA MET A 1 -9.54 0.62 -57.42
C MET A 1 -8.53 0.89 -56.31
N ASN A 2 -8.03 2.13 -56.23
CA ASN A 2 -6.89 2.52 -55.39
C ASN A 2 -7.26 2.66 -53.90
N ALA A 3 -6.60 1.88 -53.04
CA ALA A 3 -6.62 2.07 -51.59
C ALA A 3 -5.57 3.12 -51.18
N LYS A 4 -6.01 4.28 -50.73
CA LYS A 4 -5.16 5.33 -50.15
C LYS A 4 -4.53 4.84 -48.84
N LYS A 5 -3.21 4.65 -48.82
CA LYS A 5 -2.42 4.53 -47.59
C LYS A 5 -2.38 5.90 -46.90
N PHE A 6 -2.83 5.95 -45.65
CA PHE A 6 -2.64 7.12 -44.78
C PHE A 6 -1.15 7.22 -44.41
N ASN A 7 -0.50 8.33 -44.77
CA ASN A 7 0.91 8.59 -44.47
C ASN A 7 1.02 9.35 -43.14
N ASP A 8 1.32 8.62 -42.06
CA ASP A 8 1.44 9.08 -40.66
C ASP A 8 2.43 10.26 -40.46
N TYR A 9 3.32 10.48 -41.43
CA TYR A 9 4.31 11.55 -41.41
C TYR A 9 3.75 12.95 -41.73
N GLU A 10 2.83 13.03 -42.69
CA GLU A 10 2.18 14.28 -43.12
C GLU A 10 1.28 14.88 -42.01
N ASP A 11 0.52 14.01 -41.32
CA ASP A 11 -0.33 14.42 -40.20
C ASP A 11 0.50 14.91 -39.02
N ARG A 12 1.68 14.31 -38.80
CA ARG A 12 2.61 14.72 -37.75
C ARG A 12 3.24 16.08 -38.04
N LEU A 13 3.56 16.38 -39.29
CA LEU A 13 4.09 17.69 -39.72
C LEU A 13 3.01 18.79 -39.65
N LYS A 14 1.75 18.49 -39.99
CA LYS A 14 0.62 19.42 -39.80
C LYS A 14 0.40 19.77 -38.32
N ILE A 15 0.50 18.79 -37.42
CA ILE A 15 0.36 19.04 -35.97
C ILE A 15 1.52 19.92 -35.46
N ILE A 16 2.76 19.67 -35.90
CA ILE A 16 3.93 20.46 -35.48
C ILE A 16 3.85 21.91 -36.01
N SER A 17 3.37 22.11 -37.24
CA SER A 17 3.21 23.47 -37.81
C SER A 17 2.11 24.26 -37.11
N MET A 18 1.01 23.60 -36.71
CA MET A 18 -0.06 24.23 -35.91
C MET A 18 0.40 24.61 -34.50
N MET A 19 1.33 23.86 -33.90
CA MET A 19 1.86 24.16 -32.57
C MET A 19 2.88 25.31 -32.54
N ARG A 20 3.52 25.64 -33.68
CA ARG A 20 4.49 26.75 -33.79
C ARG A 20 3.83 28.14 -33.92
N LYS A 21 2.55 28.22 -34.30
CA LYS A 21 1.84 29.50 -34.52
C LYS A 21 1.12 30.09 -33.30
N ILE A 22 1.25 29.49 -32.10
CA ILE A 22 0.55 29.97 -30.90
C ILE A 22 1.46 30.89 -30.07
N PRO A 23 1.10 32.17 -29.84
CA PRO A 23 1.91 33.09 -29.04
C PRO A 23 2.06 32.62 -27.59
N ARG A 24 3.26 32.83 -27.02
CA ARG A 24 3.59 32.44 -25.64
C ARG A 24 2.92 33.40 -24.64
N ASN A 25 1.69 33.09 -24.22
CA ASN A 25 1.02 33.81 -23.14
C ASN A 25 0.47 32.87 -22.05
N LYS A 26 0.42 33.33 -20.79
CA LYS A 26 0.21 32.52 -19.56
C LYS A 26 -1.09 31.67 -19.56
N ASN A 27 -2.11 32.05 -20.34
CA ASN A 27 -3.38 31.31 -20.47
C ASN A 27 -3.27 30.00 -21.28
N VAL A 28 -2.20 29.81 -22.07
CA VAL A 28 -1.98 28.59 -22.87
C VAL A 28 -1.56 27.40 -22.00
N LYS A 29 -1.02 27.61 -20.79
CA LYS A 29 -0.59 26.53 -19.89
C LYS A 29 -1.78 25.68 -19.40
N ARG A 30 -2.90 26.31 -19.04
CA ARG A 30 -4.15 25.64 -18.63
C ARG A 30 -4.77 24.85 -19.79
N LEU A 31 -4.70 25.39 -21.00
CA LEU A 31 -5.20 24.74 -22.22
C LEU A 31 -4.32 23.54 -22.63
N ARG A 32 -3.00 23.60 -22.44
CA ARG A 32 -2.08 22.48 -22.70
C ARG A 32 -2.32 21.30 -21.75
N THR A 33 -2.60 21.57 -20.47
CA THR A 33 -2.93 20.52 -19.50
C THR A 33 -4.28 19.87 -19.81
N SER A 34 -5.29 20.64 -20.24
CA SER A 34 -6.60 20.08 -20.63
C SER A 34 -6.54 19.27 -21.91
N VAL A 35 -5.74 19.70 -22.90
CA VAL A 35 -5.51 18.98 -24.16
C VAL A 35 -4.73 17.69 -23.91
N ALA A 36 -3.71 17.70 -23.03
CA ALA A 36 -2.99 16.48 -22.64
C ALA A 36 -3.91 15.47 -21.94
N VAL A 37 -4.75 15.92 -21.01
CA VAL A 37 -5.76 15.07 -20.32
C VAL A 37 -6.79 14.52 -21.32
N ALA A 38 -7.23 15.31 -22.29
CA ALA A 38 -8.16 14.88 -23.34
C ALA A 38 -7.51 13.87 -24.31
N ALA A 39 -6.25 14.07 -24.69
CA ALA A 39 -5.49 13.14 -25.53
C ALA A 39 -5.27 11.80 -24.82
N ILE A 40 -4.98 11.82 -23.52
CA ILE A 40 -4.85 10.61 -22.68
C ILE A 40 -6.19 9.86 -22.58
N LYS A 41 -7.30 10.57 -22.36
CA LYS A 41 -8.65 9.96 -22.39
C LYS A 41 -8.97 9.32 -23.75
N ARG A 42 -8.65 9.98 -24.87
CA ARG A 42 -8.84 9.43 -26.22
C ARG A 42 -7.96 8.20 -26.47
N ARG A 43 -6.70 8.21 -26.02
CA ARG A 43 -5.78 7.07 -26.15
C ARG A 43 -6.26 5.86 -25.36
N ARG A 44 -6.75 6.05 -24.13
CA ARG A 44 -7.41 5.00 -23.33
C ARG A 44 -8.64 4.41 -24.04
N LEU A 45 -9.45 5.25 -24.68
CA LEU A 45 -10.61 4.80 -25.45
C LEU A 45 -10.20 3.96 -26.67
N LEU A 46 -9.15 4.37 -27.39
CA LEU A 46 -8.62 3.69 -28.58
C LEU A 46 -8.00 2.33 -28.25
N LEU A 47 -7.19 2.24 -27.19
CA LEU A 47 -6.61 0.98 -26.72
C LEU A 47 -7.71 -0.01 -26.31
N ARG A 48 -8.76 0.49 -25.65
CA ARG A 48 -9.92 -0.33 -25.26
C ARG A 48 -10.74 -0.81 -26.46
N LYS A 49 -10.94 0.04 -27.48
CA LYS A 49 -11.58 -0.35 -28.75
C LYS A 49 -10.77 -1.42 -29.50
N ARG A 50 -9.43 -1.32 -29.50
CA ARG A 50 -8.54 -2.34 -30.08
C ARG A 50 -8.62 -3.68 -29.33
N ALA A 51 -8.66 -3.64 -28.00
CA ALA A 51 -8.81 -4.85 -27.18
C ALA A 51 -10.15 -5.57 -27.45
N ILE A 52 -11.26 -4.82 -27.59
CA ILE A 52 -12.57 -5.38 -27.92
C ILE A 52 -12.59 -5.97 -29.35
N LYS A 53 -12.00 -5.27 -30.33
CA LYS A 53 -11.91 -5.75 -31.72
C LYS A 53 -11.11 -7.05 -31.82
N ASN A 54 -10.01 -7.17 -31.06
CA ASN A 54 -9.20 -8.38 -31.01
C ASN A 54 -9.91 -9.53 -30.28
N HIS A 55 -10.78 -9.23 -29.31
CA HIS A 55 -11.58 -10.26 -28.64
C HIS A 55 -12.69 -10.83 -29.53
N ASN A 56 -13.30 -10.00 -30.38
CA ASN A 56 -14.34 -10.44 -31.32
C ASN A 56 -13.79 -11.18 -32.54
N ASN A 57 -12.57 -10.86 -32.98
CA ASN A 57 -11.91 -11.56 -34.09
C ASN A 57 -11.33 -12.94 -33.69
N GLY A 58 -11.29 -13.27 -32.40
CA GLY A 58 -10.84 -14.58 -31.89
C GLY A 58 -11.96 -15.62 -31.72
N ARG A 59 -13.21 -15.28 -32.08
CA ARG A 59 -14.35 -16.22 -32.07
C ARG A 59 -14.83 -16.47 -33.50
N GLY A 60 -14.13 -17.36 -34.18
CA GLY A 60 -14.59 -17.96 -35.44
C GLY A 60 -15.18 -19.34 -35.21
N ARG A 61 -16.42 -19.51 -35.69
CA ARG A 61 -17.13 -20.76 -36.04
C ARG A 61 -17.62 -21.67 -34.90
N GLY A 62 -18.90 -21.48 -34.57
CA GLY A 62 -19.78 -22.46 -33.95
C GLY A 62 -21.23 -22.09 -34.29
N THR A 63 -21.97 -23.05 -34.81
CA THR A 63 -23.22 -22.99 -35.58
C THR A 63 -24.41 -22.34 -34.87
N ILE A 64 -25.24 -21.67 -35.66
CA ILE A 64 -26.51 -21.03 -35.31
C ILE A 64 -27.60 -22.10 -35.16
N THR A 65 -28.33 -22.09 -34.04
CA THR A 65 -29.74 -22.51 -34.02
C THR A 65 -30.58 -21.38 -33.42
N THR A 66 -31.54 -20.96 -34.24
CA THR A 66 -32.50 -19.88 -34.00
C THR A 66 -33.58 -20.32 -33.02
N THR A 67 -33.87 -19.49 -32.03
CA THR A 67 -35.20 -19.44 -31.43
C THR A 67 -35.52 -18.00 -31.04
N THR A 68 -36.54 -17.48 -31.71
CA THR A 68 -37.18 -16.18 -31.54
C THR A 68 -37.86 -16.07 -30.18
N ILE A 69 -37.50 -15.03 -29.41
CA ILE A 69 -38.41 -14.44 -28.42
C ILE A 69 -38.36 -12.92 -28.58
N SER A 70 -39.50 -12.38 -28.97
CA SER A 70 -39.85 -10.97 -29.05
C SER A 70 -39.92 -10.35 -27.65
N GLY A 71 -39.38 -9.14 -27.50
CA GLY A 71 -39.38 -8.44 -26.22
C GLY A 71 -38.71 -7.08 -26.29
N SER A 72 -39.47 -6.09 -26.72
CA SER A 72 -39.15 -4.67 -26.65
C SER A 72 -38.62 -4.27 -25.27
N ARG A 73 -37.32 -3.94 -25.17
CA ARG A 73 -36.78 -3.04 -24.15
C ARG A 73 -35.71 -2.16 -24.77
N ARG A 74 -36.04 -0.87 -24.92
CA ARG A 74 -35.10 0.24 -25.14
C ARG A 74 -33.96 0.12 -24.14
N THR A 75 -32.81 -0.36 -24.58
CA THR A 75 -31.55 -0.28 -23.84
C THR A 75 -31.05 1.15 -23.85
N SER A 76 -31.35 1.90 -22.80
CA SER A 76 -30.59 3.08 -22.41
C SER A 76 -29.21 2.63 -21.91
N LEU A 77 -28.27 2.49 -22.84
CA LEU A 77 -26.86 2.25 -22.56
C LEU A 77 -26.22 3.54 -22.00
N ILE A 78 -26.46 3.77 -20.71
CA ILE A 78 -25.69 4.73 -19.92
C ILE A 78 -24.22 4.30 -19.99
N LEU A 79 -23.42 5.15 -20.62
CA LEU A 79 -21.97 5.16 -20.67
C LEU A 79 -21.37 4.89 -19.27
N ARG A 80 -20.96 3.65 -19.01
CA ARG A 80 -20.02 3.35 -17.91
C ARG A 80 -18.65 3.92 -18.26
N ALA A 81 -18.51 5.22 -18.00
CA ALA A 81 -17.22 5.85 -17.75
C ALA A 81 -16.40 4.94 -16.81
N SER A 82 -15.15 4.72 -17.17
CA SER A 82 -14.15 4.07 -16.30
C SER A 82 -14.30 4.59 -14.87
N LYS A 83 -14.53 3.69 -13.90
CA LYS A 83 -14.55 4.02 -12.47
C LYS A 83 -13.34 4.91 -12.16
N ILE A 84 -13.59 6.20 -11.95
CA ILE A 84 -12.77 7.03 -11.08
C ILE A 84 -12.63 6.21 -9.81
N SER A 85 -11.39 5.84 -9.41
CA SER A 85 -11.21 5.10 -8.17
C SER A 85 -11.76 6.01 -7.06
N LYS A 86 -12.89 5.62 -6.46
CA LYS A 86 -13.55 6.46 -5.46
C LYS A 86 -12.54 6.68 -4.35
N MET A 87 -12.26 7.95 -4.04
CA MET A 87 -11.42 8.30 -2.90
C MET A 87 -11.98 7.58 -1.66
N PRO A 88 -11.14 6.85 -0.90
CA PRO A 88 -11.63 6.16 0.29
C PRO A 88 -12.20 7.19 1.28
N LEU A 89 -13.38 6.91 1.84
CA LEU A 89 -13.93 7.71 2.94
C LEU A 89 -12.96 7.62 4.11
N TYR A 90 -12.40 8.75 4.53
CA TYR A 90 -11.36 8.82 5.55
C TYR A 90 -11.49 10.12 6.33
N ASN A 91 -11.55 10.03 7.65
CA ASN A 91 -11.53 11.18 8.56
C ASN A 91 -10.17 11.23 9.29
N SER A 92 -9.40 12.31 9.12
CA SER A 92 -8.05 12.44 9.71
C SER A 92 -8.04 12.90 11.17
N GLY A 93 -9.11 13.54 11.64
CA GLY A 93 -9.12 14.32 12.89
C GLY A 93 -9.14 13.54 14.21
N SER A 94 -8.98 12.21 14.22
CA SER A 94 -9.08 11.38 15.44
C SER A 94 -7.92 10.40 15.64
N ARG A 95 -6.80 10.59 14.93
CA ARG A 95 -5.66 9.68 14.99
C ARG A 95 -4.55 10.29 15.83
N VAL A 96 -4.16 9.60 16.91
CA VAL A 96 -2.95 9.89 17.67
C VAL A 96 -1.91 8.88 17.22
N PHE A 97 -0.79 9.37 16.73
CA PHE A 97 0.37 8.56 16.38
C PHE A 97 1.48 8.77 17.38
N SER A 98 2.55 7.99 17.26
CA SER A 98 3.67 8.07 18.18
C SER A 98 4.21 9.51 18.31
N LYS A 99 4.26 10.30 17.22
CA LYS A 99 4.67 11.72 17.24
C LYS A 99 3.81 12.58 18.16
N ASP A 100 2.51 12.33 18.21
CA ASP A 100 1.56 13.06 19.07
C ASP A 100 1.71 12.67 20.56
N ILE A 101 2.43 11.59 20.85
CA ILE A 101 2.80 11.18 22.21
C ILE A 101 4.10 11.89 22.63
N TYR A 102 5.08 12.01 21.73
CA TYR A 102 6.39 12.58 22.07
C TYR A 102 6.40 14.11 22.18
N VAL A 103 5.55 14.83 21.43
CA VAL A 103 5.47 16.32 21.52
C VAL A 103 4.89 16.77 22.86
N ASN A 104 3.96 16.02 23.45
CA ASN A 104 3.40 16.34 24.78
C ASN A 104 4.33 15.97 25.94
N HIS A 105 5.47 15.33 25.68
CA HIS A 105 6.47 15.00 26.70
C HIS A 105 7.68 15.94 26.71
N SER A 106 7.84 16.83 25.72
CA SER A 106 8.88 17.87 25.79
C SER A 106 8.52 19.02 26.72
N ASP A 107 7.23 19.26 26.96
CA ASP A 107 6.76 20.30 27.91
C ASP A 107 6.48 19.74 29.32
N ALA A 108 6.51 18.41 29.48
CA ALA A 108 6.39 17.72 30.77
C ALA A 108 7.76 17.25 31.27
N ALA A 109 8.64 18.19 31.54
CA ALA A 109 9.82 17.97 32.38
C ALA A 109 9.35 17.64 33.81
N LYS A 110 8.99 16.37 34.06
CA LYS A 110 8.83 15.69 35.38
C LYS A 110 8.23 14.25 35.27
N SER A 111 8.66 13.44 34.30
CA SER A 111 8.43 11.99 34.36
C SER A 111 9.79 11.25 34.39
N PRO A 112 10.11 10.49 35.45
CA PRO A 112 11.45 9.93 35.65
C PRO A 112 11.77 8.71 34.77
N HIS A 113 10.93 8.37 33.79
CA HIS A 113 11.10 7.20 32.92
C HIS A 113 11.80 7.49 31.58
N LEU A 114 12.66 8.52 31.54
CA LEU A 114 13.33 9.00 30.34
C LEU A 114 14.20 7.92 29.67
N LEU A 115 13.67 7.36 28.59
CA LEU A 115 14.41 6.67 27.55
C LEU A 115 15.56 7.57 27.07
N ASN A 116 16.79 7.07 27.17
CA ASN A 116 17.98 7.74 26.67
C ASN A 116 17.77 8.12 25.18
N ASN A 117 18.07 9.36 24.76
CA ASN A 117 17.74 9.90 23.43
C ASN A 117 18.20 9.00 22.27
N ASN A 118 19.32 8.28 22.44
CA ASN A 118 19.85 7.33 21.46
C ASN A 118 18.95 6.09 21.24
N VAL A 119 18.19 5.68 22.26
CA VAL A 119 17.21 4.58 22.18
C VAL A 119 16.00 5.02 21.36
N LEU A 120 15.60 6.30 21.45
CA LEU A 120 14.51 6.91 20.68
C LEU A 120 14.83 6.96 19.18
N ILE A 121 16.06 7.36 18.85
CA ILE A 121 16.52 7.58 17.47
C ILE A 121 16.47 6.27 16.67
N ASN A 122 16.84 5.14 17.28
CA ASN A 122 16.98 3.86 16.57
C ASN A 122 15.82 2.86 16.82
N LYS A 123 14.70 3.30 17.42
CA LYS A 123 13.62 2.39 17.84
C LYS A 123 13.05 1.52 16.71
N ASN A 124 12.99 2.06 15.49
CA ASN A 124 12.35 1.43 14.34
C ASN A 124 13.33 0.62 13.45
N THR A 125 14.60 0.50 13.85
CA THR A 125 15.51 -0.45 13.20
C THR A 125 14.98 -1.88 13.41
N LEU A 126 15.14 -2.77 12.43
CA LEU A 126 14.60 -4.12 12.53
C LEU A 126 15.16 -4.88 13.75
N ALA A 127 16.43 -4.68 14.08
CA ALA A 127 17.05 -5.28 15.26
C ALA A 127 16.36 -4.85 16.57
N ASN A 128 16.09 -3.55 16.73
CA ASN A 128 15.41 -3.03 17.91
C ASN A 128 13.95 -3.44 17.96
N ARG A 129 13.26 -3.50 16.82
CA ARG A 129 11.89 -4.02 16.72
C ARG A 129 11.82 -5.48 17.20
N ILE A 130 12.74 -6.34 16.78
CA ILE A 130 12.83 -7.75 17.23
C ILE A 130 13.19 -7.84 18.72
N LYS A 131 14.10 -6.99 19.21
CA LYS A 131 14.44 -6.92 20.63
C LYS A 131 13.20 -6.57 21.47
N ASN A 132 12.45 -5.56 21.06
CA ASN A 132 11.22 -5.13 21.72
C ASN A 132 10.14 -6.21 21.67
N TYR A 133 9.99 -6.91 20.53
CA TYR A 133 9.07 -8.05 20.43
C TYR A 133 9.35 -9.11 21.51
N ARG A 134 10.62 -9.51 21.68
CA ARG A 134 11.00 -10.55 22.66
C ARG A 134 10.66 -10.14 24.09
N LEU A 135 10.98 -8.89 24.44
CA LEU A 135 10.66 -8.31 25.76
C LEU A 135 9.15 -8.29 26.01
N LEU A 136 8.37 -7.78 25.05
CA LEU A 136 6.91 -7.70 25.14
C LEU A 136 6.27 -9.08 25.21
N LYS A 137 6.77 -10.05 24.44
CA LYS A 137 6.21 -11.39 24.37
C LYS A 137 6.25 -12.10 25.73
N GLN A 138 7.35 -11.95 26.47
CA GLN A 138 7.49 -12.49 27.82
C GLN A 138 6.49 -11.87 28.80
N LYS A 139 6.20 -10.57 28.68
CA LYS A 139 5.20 -9.95 29.55
C LYS A 139 3.78 -10.38 29.20
N LEU A 140 3.47 -10.41 27.91
CA LEU A 140 2.16 -10.79 27.40
C LEU A 140 1.84 -12.28 27.59
N SER A 141 2.82 -13.14 27.88
CA SER A 141 2.55 -14.54 28.24
C SER A 141 1.80 -14.69 29.57
N GLN A 142 1.71 -13.62 30.38
CA GLN A 142 0.89 -13.57 31.59
C GLN A 142 -0.61 -13.48 31.28
N LEU A 143 -0.98 -13.09 30.06
CA LEU A 143 -2.36 -13.06 29.59
C LEU A 143 -2.82 -14.47 29.21
N ASN A 144 -4.01 -14.84 29.67
CA ASN A 144 -4.71 -16.01 29.17
C ASN A 144 -5.48 -15.66 27.91
N ARG A 145 -5.66 -16.65 27.02
CA ARG A 145 -6.44 -16.46 25.78
C ARG A 145 -7.87 -15.97 26.02
N ASN A 146 -8.44 -16.32 27.18
CA ASN A 146 -9.82 -16.02 27.56
C ASN A 146 -9.96 -14.75 28.43
N ASP A 147 -8.86 -14.07 28.74
CA ASP A 147 -8.90 -12.84 29.52
C ASP A 147 -9.73 -11.77 28.79
N CYS A 148 -10.45 -10.97 29.57
CA CYS A 148 -11.45 -10.04 29.08
C CYS A 148 -11.14 -8.59 29.42
N LEU A 149 -11.72 -7.67 28.65
CA LEU A 149 -11.60 -6.24 28.90
C LEU A 149 -12.41 -5.82 30.12
N GLU A 150 -11.77 -5.06 30.99
CA GLU A 150 -12.36 -4.36 32.11
C GLU A 150 -12.34 -2.86 31.82
N ARG A 151 -13.42 -2.15 32.12
CA ARG A 151 -13.47 -0.70 31.94
C ARG A 151 -12.55 -0.03 32.96
N LYS A 152 -11.75 0.94 32.51
CA LYS A 152 -10.87 1.72 33.38
C LYS A 152 -10.79 3.17 32.88
N VAL A 153 -10.65 4.12 33.78
CA VAL A 153 -10.48 5.53 33.44
C VAL A 153 -9.01 5.90 33.58
N PHE A 154 -8.45 6.55 32.56
CA PHE A 154 -7.07 7.01 32.50
C PHE A 154 -7.07 8.52 32.30
N ASN A 155 -6.67 9.30 33.32
CA ASN A 155 -6.63 10.76 33.26
C ASN A 155 -7.94 11.39 32.76
N GLY A 156 -9.08 10.92 33.28
CA GLY A 156 -10.42 11.37 32.87
C GLY A 156 -10.92 10.81 31.54
N VAL A 157 -10.11 10.03 30.81
CA VAL A 157 -10.49 9.39 29.55
C VAL A 157 -10.90 7.95 29.79
N ALA A 158 -12.08 7.56 29.30
CA ALA A 158 -12.54 6.18 29.36
C ALA A 158 -11.70 5.28 28.45
N GLY A 159 -11.21 4.17 29.01
CA GLY A 159 -10.44 3.14 28.33
C GLY A 159 -10.75 1.75 28.89
N TYR A 160 -9.82 0.83 28.65
CA TYR A 160 -9.93 -0.55 29.12
C TYR A 160 -8.62 -1.07 29.69
N THR A 161 -8.67 -2.14 30.46
CA THR A 161 -7.52 -2.92 30.87
C THR A 161 -7.78 -4.41 30.72
N ILE A 162 -6.72 -5.22 30.71
CA ILE A 162 -6.81 -6.66 30.90
C ILE A 162 -5.89 -7.01 32.06
N ARG A 163 -6.48 -7.30 33.22
CA ARG A 163 -5.79 -7.69 34.46
C ARG A 163 -4.66 -6.75 34.88
N ASP A 164 -4.73 -5.47 34.49
CA ASP A 164 -3.65 -4.48 34.65
C ASP A 164 -2.29 -4.91 34.04
N ILE A 165 -2.30 -5.90 33.15
CA ILE A 165 -1.14 -6.32 32.36
C ILE A 165 -1.01 -5.43 31.14
N ILE A 166 -2.13 -5.07 30.50
CA ILE A 166 -2.17 -4.07 29.41
C ILE A 166 -3.28 -3.06 29.67
N ASN A 167 -3.01 -1.79 29.37
CA ASN A 167 -3.95 -0.68 29.52
C ASN A 167 -4.21 -0.04 28.16
N LEU A 168 -5.45 -0.11 27.68
CA LEU A 168 -5.94 0.53 26.47
C LEU A 168 -6.46 1.92 26.84
N GLU A 169 -5.56 2.89 26.91
CA GLU A 169 -5.77 4.16 27.58
C GLU A 169 -6.67 5.12 26.81
N ARG A 170 -6.44 5.25 25.50
CA ARG A 170 -7.20 6.14 24.64
C ARG A 170 -7.37 5.58 23.24
N ARG A 171 -8.52 5.82 22.63
CA ARG A 171 -8.75 5.48 21.23
C ARG A 171 -7.82 6.31 20.34
N ILE A 172 -7.16 5.63 19.40
CA ILE A 172 -6.39 6.25 18.33
C ILE A 172 -6.96 5.76 17.00
N GLY A 173 -7.26 6.67 16.09
CA GLY A 173 -7.89 6.29 14.84
C GLY A 173 -9.39 6.54 14.81
N THR A 174 -9.91 6.58 13.59
CA THR A 174 -11.35 6.63 13.34
C THR A 174 -12.02 5.32 13.73
N LYS A 175 -13.17 5.40 14.40
CA LYS A 175 -14.07 4.25 14.58
C LYS A 175 -14.40 3.68 13.20
N SER A 176 -13.97 2.44 12.92
CA SER A 176 -14.27 1.77 11.66
C SER A 176 -15.35 0.70 11.88
N LYS A 177 -15.90 0.17 10.78
CA LYS A 177 -16.78 -1.01 10.83
C LYS A 177 -16.06 -2.24 11.38
N TYR A 178 -14.73 -2.30 11.23
CA TYR A 178 -13.91 -3.50 11.44
C TYR A 178 -13.15 -3.49 12.76
N GLY A 179 -13.07 -2.35 13.45
CA GLY A 179 -12.48 -2.30 14.78
C GLY A 179 -12.20 -0.89 15.27
N THR A 180 -11.70 -0.82 16.50
CA THR A 180 -11.27 0.41 17.15
C THR A 180 -9.86 0.21 17.68
N ILE A 181 -8.93 1.09 17.32
CA ILE A 181 -7.54 1.00 17.77
C ILE A 181 -7.38 1.86 19.04
N TYR A 182 -6.62 1.38 20.00
CA TYR A 182 -6.30 2.05 21.25
C TYR A 182 -4.79 2.18 21.40
N LEU A 183 -4.35 3.34 21.84
CA LEU A 183 -3.02 3.48 22.40
C LEU A 183 -2.95 2.62 23.66
N THR A 184 -1.95 1.76 23.72
CA THR A 184 -1.82 0.76 24.76
C THR A 184 -0.49 0.91 25.47
N SER A 185 -0.53 0.89 26.80
CA SER A 185 0.65 0.79 27.65
C SER A 185 0.71 -0.58 28.33
N ILE A 186 1.92 -0.98 28.72
CA ILE A 186 2.17 -2.15 29.54
C ILE A 186 2.75 -1.65 30.86
N PRO A 187 1.95 -1.66 31.95
CA PRO A 187 2.41 -1.16 33.24
C PRO A 187 3.67 -1.87 33.72
N LYS A 188 4.48 -1.15 34.49
CA LYS A 188 5.67 -1.68 35.18
C LYS A 188 6.77 -2.19 34.25
N ILE A 189 6.82 -1.73 32.99
CA ILE A 189 8.01 -1.87 32.16
C ILE A 189 8.54 -0.52 31.72
N SER A 190 9.74 -0.20 32.19
CA SER A 190 10.49 0.98 31.75
C SER A 190 11.14 0.72 30.39
N GLY A 191 11.23 1.75 29.55
CA GLY A 191 11.93 1.66 28.27
C GLY A 191 11.16 0.95 27.14
N ILE A 192 9.88 0.65 27.33
CA ILE A 192 9.01 0.15 26.26
C ILE A 192 8.24 1.30 25.63
N TYR A 193 8.23 1.30 24.30
CA TYR A 193 7.41 2.22 23.52
C TYR A 193 5.93 1.86 23.61
N PRO A 194 5.03 2.87 23.63
CA PRO A 194 3.61 2.61 23.53
C PRO A 194 3.29 1.71 22.33
N ILE A 195 2.38 0.77 22.53
CA ILE A 195 1.92 -0.18 21.52
C ILE A 195 0.48 0.15 21.13
N ALA A 196 -0.10 -0.56 20.17
CA ALA A 196 -1.46 -0.35 19.71
C ALA A 196 -2.29 -1.62 19.82
N SER A 197 -3.46 -1.55 20.47
CA SER A 197 -4.40 -2.67 20.50
C SER A 197 -5.60 -2.40 19.60
N LYS A 198 -5.96 -3.33 18.72
CA LYS A 198 -7.16 -3.25 17.88
C LYS A 198 -8.24 -4.13 18.50
N LEU A 199 -9.33 -3.49 18.93
CA LEU A 199 -10.56 -4.14 19.40
C LEU A 199 -11.46 -4.45 18.22
N MET A 200 -11.84 -5.71 18.06
CA MET A 200 -12.54 -6.22 16.89
C MET A 200 -13.70 -7.16 17.25
N LYS A 201 -14.55 -7.40 16.24
CA LYS A 201 -15.51 -8.49 16.29
C LYS A 201 -14.77 -9.82 16.17
N ASN A 202 -15.20 -10.82 16.93
CA ASN A 202 -14.71 -12.18 16.73
C ASN A 202 -15.46 -12.84 15.55
N ASP A 203 -15.05 -12.51 14.32
CA ASP A 203 -15.54 -13.11 13.08
C ASP A 203 -14.37 -13.62 12.22
N ILE A 204 -14.70 -14.36 11.17
CA ILE A 204 -13.71 -15.07 10.35
C ILE A 204 -12.69 -14.14 9.69
N ASP A 205 -13.10 -12.96 9.25
CA ASP A 205 -12.20 -12.00 8.59
C ASP A 205 -11.20 -11.43 9.62
N ASN A 206 -11.66 -11.05 10.82
CA ASN A 206 -10.77 -10.53 11.87
C ASN A 206 -9.86 -11.62 12.47
N ILE A 207 -10.35 -12.85 12.63
CA ILE A 207 -9.53 -14.01 13.04
C ILE A 207 -8.43 -14.26 11.99
N ASN A 208 -8.79 -14.22 10.71
CA ASN A 208 -7.83 -14.42 9.63
C ASN A 208 -6.81 -13.27 9.55
N GLU A 209 -7.19 -12.02 9.83
CA GLU A 209 -6.25 -10.90 9.97
C GLU A 209 -5.19 -11.19 11.04
N VAL A 210 -5.62 -11.59 12.25
CA VAL A 210 -4.71 -11.95 13.36
C VAL A 210 -3.80 -13.12 12.99
N TYR A 211 -4.34 -14.14 12.32
CA TYR A 211 -3.56 -15.28 11.83
C TYR A 211 -2.46 -14.86 10.84
N ILE A 212 -2.82 -14.05 9.83
CA ILE A 212 -1.87 -13.54 8.83
C ILE A 212 -0.79 -12.69 9.50
N MET A 213 -1.17 -11.77 10.40
CA MET A 213 -0.22 -10.94 11.15
C MET A 213 0.76 -11.78 11.96
N THR A 214 0.26 -12.84 12.61
CA THR A 214 1.08 -13.75 13.42
C THR A 214 2.09 -14.47 12.52
N LYS A 215 1.63 -15.03 11.40
CA LYS A 215 2.49 -15.68 10.40
C LYS A 215 3.56 -14.76 9.85
N ILE A 216 3.19 -13.54 9.47
CA ILE A 216 4.17 -12.54 9.01
C ILE A 216 5.20 -12.25 10.09
N THR A 217 4.76 -12.08 11.34
CA THR A 217 5.67 -11.78 12.44
C THR A 217 6.66 -12.93 12.65
N THR A 218 6.18 -14.16 12.80
CA THR A 218 7.02 -15.33 13.09
C THR A 218 7.90 -15.75 11.92
N ASP A 219 7.33 -15.77 10.72
CA ASP A 219 7.94 -16.43 9.56
C ASP A 219 8.71 -15.45 8.69
N ILE A 220 8.45 -14.15 8.79
CA ILE A 220 9.09 -13.11 7.96
C ILE A 220 9.92 -12.16 8.82
N ILE A 221 9.29 -11.44 9.76
CA ILE A 221 9.97 -10.34 10.46
C ILE A 221 11.03 -10.88 11.44
N LEU A 222 10.69 -11.85 12.30
CA LEU A 222 11.63 -12.42 13.26
C LEU A 222 12.80 -13.16 12.60
N LYS A 223 12.58 -13.70 11.40
CA LYS A 223 13.61 -14.31 10.54
C LYS A 223 14.40 -13.29 9.72
N LYS A 224 14.13 -12.00 9.90
CA LYS A 224 14.77 -10.87 9.19
C LYS A 224 14.63 -10.90 7.67
N ILE A 225 13.60 -11.60 7.15
CA ILE A 225 13.34 -11.73 5.72
C ILE A 225 12.89 -10.39 5.13
N SER A 226 12.06 -9.63 5.85
CA SER A 226 11.64 -8.29 5.43
C SER A 226 11.31 -7.41 6.63
N LYS A 227 11.48 -6.09 6.45
CA LYS A 227 11.15 -5.06 7.46
C LYS A 227 9.80 -4.38 7.23
N HIS A 228 9.12 -4.65 6.11
CA HIS A 228 7.98 -3.87 5.62
C HIS A 228 6.61 -4.27 6.19
N PHE A 229 6.57 -4.91 7.34
CA PHE A 229 5.37 -5.41 7.99
C PHE A 229 5.28 -4.94 9.43
N LEU A 230 4.08 -4.80 9.97
CA LEU A 230 3.85 -4.44 11.37
C LEU A 230 3.88 -5.71 12.25
N MET A 231 4.55 -5.69 13.40
CA MET A 231 4.57 -6.84 14.30
C MET A 231 3.27 -6.93 15.12
N ILE A 232 2.76 -8.16 15.30
CA ILE A 232 1.80 -8.49 16.36
C ILE A 232 2.55 -9.13 17.53
N TYR A 233 2.35 -8.63 18.74
CA TYR A 233 2.96 -9.18 19.95
C TYR A 233 2.13 -10.31 20.55
N GLY A 234 0.81 -10.23 20.41
CA GLY A 234 -0.13 -11.26 20.82
C GLY A 234 -1.57 -10.87 20.55
N ASP A 235 -2.47 -11.76 20.93
CA ASP A 235 -3.90 -11.61 20.79
C ASP A 235 -4.62 -12.29 21.96
N CYS A 236 -5.85 -11.87 22.22
CA CYS A 236 -6.74 -12.52 23.17
C CYS A 236 -8.20 -12.43 22.69
N THR A 237 -8.99 -13.44 23.06
CA THR A 237 -10.41 -13.52 22.74
C THR A 237 -11.20 -13.67 24.04
N CYS A 238 -11.91 -12.62 24.42
CA CYS A 238 -12.69 -12.62 25.65
C CYS A 238 -13.77 -13.73 25.61
N SER A 239 -13.79 -14.58 26.64
CA SER A 239 -14.79 -15.65 26.78
C SER A 239 -16.16 -15.14 27.24
N LYS A 240 -16.18 -14.06 28.03
CA LYS A 240 -17.40 -13.44 28.57
C LYS A 240 -18.19 -12.69 27.50
N ARG A 241 -19.51 -12.64 27.66
CA ARG A 241 -20.44 -11.92 26.76
C ARG A 241 -20.44 -10.41 27.06
N ILE A 242 -19.36 -9.70 26.73
CA ILE A 242 -19.21 -8.26 27.04
C ILE A 242 -19.75 -7.38 25.89
N ALA A 243 -19.37 -7.67 24.65
CA ALA A 243 -20.08 -7.27 23.42
C ALA A 243 -19.41 -7.92 22.20
N GLN A 244 -20.18 -8.26 21.17
CA GLN A 244 -19.64 -8.98 20.00
C GLN A 244 -18.50 -8.21 19.31
N LYS A 245 -18.54 -6.86 19.33
CA LYS A 245 -17.57 -5.96 18.69
C LYS A 245 -16.29 -5.69 19.50
N ILE A 246 -16.18 -6.23 20.72
CA ILE A 246 -15.02 -6.04 21.61
C ILE A 246 -14.47 -7.39 22.10
N LYS A 247 -14.72 -8.45 21.34
CA LYS A 247 -14.42 -9.82 21.77
C LYS A 247 -13.01 -10.25 21.38
N LEU A 248 -12.50 -9.79 20.24
CA LEU A 248 -11.16 -10.12 19.74
C LEU A 248 -10.24 -8.89 19.88
N ILE A 249 -9.03 -9.13 20.36
CA ILE A 249 -8.05 -8.08 20.66
C ILE A 249 -6.74 -8.50 20.02
N SER A 250 -6.21 -7.69 19.12
CA SER A 250 -4.83 -7.85 18.63
C SER A 250 -3.95 -6.76 19.22
N ILE A 251 -2.79 -7.15 19.75
CA ILE A 251 -1.81 -6.29 20.41
C ILE A 251 -0.62 -6.14 19.46
N ASN A 252 -0.43 -4.94 18.91
CA ASN A 252 0.43 -4.69 17.76
C ASN A 252 1.45 -3.59 18.04
N GLU A 253 2.51 -3.57 17.24
CA GLU A 253 3.44 -2.44 17.16
C GLU A 253 2.71 -1.15 16.78
N LEU A 254 3.13 -0.02 17.38
CA LEU A 254 2.60 1.30 17.04
C LEU A 254 3.42 1.93 15.91
N ALA A 255 2.74 2.40 14.86
CA ALA A 255 3.35 3.19 13.79
C ALA A 255 3.29 4.70 14.06
N ASP A 256 4.08 5.47 13.33
CA ASP A 256 4.18 6.93 13.49
C ASP A 256 3.14 7.70 12.64
N GLY A 257 2.43 7.00 11.75
CA GLY A 257 1.41 7.58 10.87
C GLY A 257 1.03 6.64 9.73
N ASP A 258 0.10 7.09 8.88
CA ASP A 258 -0.19 6.44 7.60
C ASP A 258 0.35 7.23 6.41
N LEU A 259 0.40 6.56 5.25
CA LEU A 259 0.92 7.12 4.02
C LEU A 259 0.11 8.35 3.59
N LYS A 260 -1.21 8.38 3.83
CA LYS A 260 -2.04 9.55 3.55
C LYS A 260 -1.52 10.79 4.29
N MET A 261 -1.22 10.66 5.58
CA MET A 261 -0.66 11.77 6.33
C MET A 261 0.72 12.13 5.82
N LEU A 262 1.57 11.13 5.61
CA LEU A 262 2.96 11.33 5.20
C LEU A 262 3.08 12.11 3.89
N ILE A 263 2.36 11.69 2.84
CA ILE A 263 2.44 12.32 1.52
C ILE A 263 1.79 13.70 1.46
N ASN A 264 0.91 14.04 2.42
CA ASN A 264 0.33 15.39 2.50
C ASN A 264 1.23 16.36 3.29
N MET A 265 2.33 15.89 3.90
CA MET A 265 3.32 16.77 4.51
C MET A 265 4.09 17.53 3.43
N ARG A 266 4.17 18.85 3.56
CA ARG A 266 4.82 19.76 2.62
C ARG A 266 6.25 19.29 2.29
N GLU A 267 7.08 19.08 3.30
CA GLU A 267 8.46 18.59 3.17
C GLU A 267 8.61 17.22 2.46
N VAL A 268 7.57 16.38 2.47
CA VAL A 268 7.57 15.08 1.79
C VAL A 268 7.13 15.26 0.35
N ALA A 269 5.97 15.88 0.13
CA ALA A 269 5.42 16.15 -1.20
C ALA A 269 6.39 16.97 -2.08
N GLY A 270 7.12 17.90 -1.44
CA GLY A 270 8.15 18.74 -2.06
C GLY A 270 9.42 18.02 -2.48
N ASN A 271 9.66 16.81 -2.00
CA ASN A 271 10.90 16.09 -2.20
C ASN A 271 10.67 14.91 -3.15
N SER A 272 11.07 15.10 -4.41
CA SER A 272 10.91 14.10 -5.46
C SER A 272 11.58 12.78 -5.11
N GLU A 273 12.83 12.80 -4.65
CA GLU A 273 13.57 11.58 -4.29
C GLU A 273 12.85 10.80 -3.19
N LEU A 274 12.38 11.50 -2.15
CA LEU A 274 11.61 10.87 -1.09
C LEU A 274 10.29 10.29 -1.62
N MET A 275 9.56 10.99 -2.49
CA MET A 275 8.32 10.47 -3.07
C MET A 275 8.54 9.19 -3.89
N PHE A 276 9.60 9.12 -4.70
CA PHE A 276 9.99 7.89 -5.41
C PHE A 276 10.39 6.77 -4.44
N ASN A 277 11.17 7.10 -3.42
CA ASN A 277 11.60 6.13 -2.42
C ASN A 277 10.40 5.52 -1.67
N LEU A 278 9.44 6.35 -1.23
CA LEU A 278 8.22 5.89 -0.57
C LEU A 278 7.39 4.99 -1.50
N LEU A 279 7.26 5.34 -2.78
CA LEU A 279 6.59 4.49 -3.77
C LEU A 279 7.27 3.12 -3.90
N PHE A 280 8.61 3.09 -3.99
CA PHE A 280 9.34 1.85 -4.16
C PHE A 280 9.22 0.97 -2.93
N GLN A 281 9.31 1.53 -1.72
CA GLN A 281 9.06 0.80 -0.49
C GLN A 281 7.62 0.25 -0.42
N THR A 282 6.61 1.02 -0.86
CA THR A 282 5.21 0.56 -0.96
C THR A 282 5.08 -0.62 -1.91
N PHE A 283 5.74 -0.58 -3.07
CA PHE A 283 5.67 -1.68 -4.04
C PHE A 283 6.44 -2.92 -3.56
N ILE A 284 7.61 -2.74 -2.93
CA ILE A 284 8.37 -3.82 -2.30
C ILE A 284 7.55 -4.50 -1.19
N SER A 285 6.82 -3.73 -0.37
CA SER A 285 5.99 -4.30 0.70
C SER A 285 4.83 -5.15 0.15
N ILE A 286 4.18 -4.70 -0.92
CA ILE A 286 3.16 -5.48 -1.64
C ILE A 286 3.77 -6.74 -2.25
N ALA A 287 4.91 -6.62 -2.93
CA ALA A 287 5.57 -7.75 -3.58
C ALA A 287 6.00 -8.83 -2.58
N THR A 288 6.55 -8.42 -1.45
CA THR A 288 6.91 -9.32 -0.37
C THR A 288 5.66 -10.02 0.20
N PHE A 289 4.54 -9.29 0.35
CA PHE A 289 3.28 -9.86 0.82
C PHE A 289 2.69 -10.88 -0.18
N HIS A 290 2.81 -10.61 -1.48
CA HIS A 290 2.35 -11.52 -2.53
C HIS A 290 3.22 -12.77 -2.62
N ASN A 291 4.54 -12.61 -2.70
CA ASN A 291 5.46 -13.69 -3.04
C ASN A 291 5.92 -14.52 -1.83
N ILE A 292 6.13 -13.88 -0.67
CA ILE A 292 6.63 -14.56 0.53
C ILE A 292 5.48 -14.93 1.46
N ALA A 293 4.59 -13.98 1.78
CA ALA A 293 3.45 -14.30 2.64
C ALA A 293 2.40 -15.13 1.90
N GLY A 294 2.27 -14.98 0.58
CA GLY A 294 1.36 -15.78 -0.26
C GLY A 294 -0.08 -15.26 -0.27
N TYR A 295 -0.30 -13.95 -0.14
CA TYR A 295 -1.63 -13.34 -0.07
C TYR A 295 -1.75 -12.12 -0.97
N THR A 296 -2.95 -11.87 -1.49
CA THR A 296 -3.37 -10.55 -2.02
C THR A 296 -3.97 -9.73 -0.90
N HIS A 297 -3.76 -8.41 -0.89
CA HIS A 297 -4.28 -7.52 0.16
C HIS A 297 -5.73 -7.11 -0.10
N ARG A 298 -6.07 -6.80 -1.35
CA ARG A 298 -7.41 -6.43 -1.84
C ARG A 298 -8.00 -5.12 -1.30
N ASP A 299 -7.26 -4.41 -0.45
CA ASP A 299 -7.65 -3.10 0.07
C ASP A 299 -6.46 -2.14 0.17
N ALA A 300 -5.55 -2.20 -0.81
CA ALA A 300 -4.33 -1.40 -0.87
C ALA A 300 -4.64 0.09 -1.14
N HIS A 301 -5.01 0.83 -0.10
CA HIS A 301 -5.13 2.29 -0.11
C HIS A 301 -4.20 2.91 0.93
N TYR A 302 -3.89 4.21 0.78
CA TYR A 302 -2.90 4.94 1.59
C TYR A 302 -3.12 4.98 3.12
N GLY A 303 -4.22 4.41 3.63
CA GLY A 303 -4.55 4.33 5.05
C GLY A 303 -4.14 2.99 5.65
N ASN A 304 -3.88 2.00 4.79
CA ASN A 304 -3.42 0.65 5.10
C ASN A 304 -1.91 0.50 4.83
N PHE A 305 -1.24 1.59 4.46
CA PHE A 305 0.21 1.70 4.44
C PHE A 305 0.60 2.65 5.55
N LEU A 306 1.29 2.14 6.56
CA LEU A 306 1.78 2.88 7.70
C LEU A 306 3.23 3.32 7.45
N TYR A 307 3.70 4.30 8.22
CA TYR A 307 5.11 4.66 8.23
C TYR A 307 5.69 4.68 9.63
N GLN A 308 6.99 4.40 9.68
CA GLN A 308 7.85 4.52 10.85
C GLN A 308 8.99 5.47 10.50
N THR A 309 9.29 6.42 11.37
CA THR A 309 10.48 7.27 11.29
C THR A 309 11.73 6.41 11.32
N ASN A 310 12.73 6.81 10.55
CA ASN A 310 13.93 6.02 10.33
C ASN A 310 15.17 6.89 10.43
N SER A 311 16.13 6.46 11.25
CA SER A 311 17.43 7.11 11.45
C SER A 311 18.55 6.48 10.63
N GLU A 312 18.34 5.26 10.10
CA GLU A 312 19.36 4.51 9.37
C GLU A 312 19.81 5.27 8.11
N LYS A 313 21.12 5.36 7.88
CA LYS A 313 21.74 6.02 6.72
C LYS A 313 22.55 4.99 5.92
N GLY A 314 22.42 4.99 4.60
CA GLY A 314 23.04 4.01 3.71
C GLY A 314 22.01 3.42 2.75
N TYR A 315 22.18 2.14 2.41
CA TYR A 315 21.28 1.41 1.51
C TYR A 315 20.81 0.11 2.15
N TYR A 316 19.54 -0.21 1.96
CA TYR A 316 19.03 -1.54 2.22
C TYR A 316 19.28 -2.43 1.01
N HIS A 317 19.86 -3.59 1.26
CA HIS A 317 20.10 -4.63 0.27
C HIS A 317 18.90 -5.58 0.22
N TYR A 318 18.31 -5.72 -0.95
CA TYR A 318 17.25 -6.66 -1.27
C TYR A 318 17.72 -7.69 -2.29
N ILE A 319 17.19 -8.90 -2.20
CA ILE A 319 17.31 -9.94 -3.22
C ILE A 319 15.94 -10.20 -3.83
N PHE A 320 15.90 -10.21 -5.16
CA PHE A 320 14.74 -10.64 -5.93
C PHE A 320 15.18 -11.44 -7.16
N ASN A 321 14.65 -12.65 -7.32
CA ASN A 321 15.05 -13.62 -8.34
C ASN A 321 16.56 -13.87 -8.36
N GLY A 322 17.19 -13.96 -7.18
CA GLY A 322 18.64 -14.14 -7.05
C GLY A 322 19.49 -12.93 -7.47
N LYS A 323 18.88 -11.81 -7.85
CA LYS A 323 19.57 -10.56 -8.19
C LYS A 323 19.56 -9.59 -7.02
N ASP A 324 20.66 -8.87 -6.86
CA ASP A 324 20.84 -7.87 -5.82
C ASP A 324 20.31 -6.50 -6.24
N TYR A 325 19.62 -5.84 -5.32
CA TYR A 325 19.11 -4.49 -5.46
C TYR A 325 19.37 -3.68 -4.19
N TYR A 326 19.66 -2.40 -4.34
CA TYR A 326 20.04 -1.53 -3.24
C TYR A 326 19.17 -0.28 -3.26
N LEU A 327 18.33 -0.10 -2.22
CA LEU A 327 17.47 1.06 -2.06
C LEU A 327 18.03 1.95 -0.94
N LYS A 328 18.30 3.21 -1.26
CA LYS A 328 18.77 4.20 -0.30
C LYS A 328 17.78 4.35 0.86
N ALA A 329 18.27 4.28 2.09
CA ALA A 329 17.47 4.53 3.27
C ALA A 329 17.04 6.01 3.33
N THR A 330 15.81 6.25 3.77
CA THR A 330 15.27 7.60 3.94
C THR A 330 14.74 7.79 5.36
N LYS A 331 14.23 8.98 5.68
CA LYS A 331 13.67 9.30 7.01
C LYS A 331 12.43 8.48 7.41
N CYS A 332 11.90 7.65 6.52
CA CYS A 332 10.72 6.82 6.78
C CYS A 332 10.87 5.41 6.18
N ASN A 333 10.38 4.41 6.93
CA ASN A 333 10.12 3.06 6.45
C ASN A 333 8.62 2.91 6.19
N ILE A 334 8.21 2.35 5.04
CA ILE A 334 6.81 2.02 4.75
C ILE A 334 6.48 0.58 5.20
N ILE A 335 5.32 0.44 5.83
CA ILE A 335 4.79 -0.80 6.39
C ILE A 335 3.40 -1.07 5.79
N ILE A 336 3.14 -2.27 5.27
CA ILE A 336 1.80 -2.67 4.84
C ILE A 336 1.01 -3.24 6.03
N PHE A 337 -0.28 -2.93 6.15
CA PHE A 337 -1.13 -3.27 7.31
C PHE A 337 -2.60 -3.46 6.93
N ASP A 338 -3.45 -3.93 7.86
CA ASP A 338 -4.90 -4.15 7.71
C ASP A 338 -5.26 -5.25 6.70
N TYR A 339 -5.10 -6.50 7.15
CA TYR A 339 -5.27 -7.70 6.30
C TYR A 339 -6.68 -8.30 6.36
N GLY A 340 -7.70 -7.58 6.85
CA GLY A 340 -9.07 -8.11 6.97
C GLY A 340 -9.67 -8.59 5.64
N PHE A 341 -9.25 -7.99 4.52
CA PHE A 341 -9.67 -8.40 3.16
C PHE A 341 -8.67 -9.29 2.44
N ALA A 342 -7.56 -9.64 3.09
CA ALA A 342 -6.53 -10.44 2.45
C ALA A 342 -7.05 -11.82 2.09
N ARG A 343 -6.59 -12.35 0.97
CA ARG A 343 -6.94 -13.70 0.50
C ARG A 343 -5.71 -14.39 -0.04
N LYS A 344 -5.56 -15.66 0.32
CA LYS A 344 -4.46 -16.52 -0.09
C LYS A 344 -4.37 -16.56 -1.62
N ILE A 345 -3.16 -16.49 -2.14
CA ILE A 345 -2.84 -16.79 -3.53
C ILE A 345 -2.69 -18.30 -3.59
N LEU A 346 -3.65 -18.97 -4.21
CA LEU A 346 -3.63 -20.42 -4.33
C LEU A 346 -2.60 -20.84 -5.37
N PRO A 347 -1.80 -21.88 -5.10
CA PRO A 347 -0.92 -22.47 -6.10
C PRO A 347 -1.75 -23.02 -7.24
N TYR A 348 -1.21 -22.94 -8.44
CA TYR A 348 -1.81 -23.55 -9.62
C TYR A 348 -1.45 -25.04 -9.67
N ASN A 349 -2.46 -25.88 -9.86
CA ASN A 349 -2.28 -27.30 -10.17
C ASN A 349 -2.80 -27.54 -11.59
N LYS A 350 -2.36 -28.62 -12.26
CA LYS A 350 -2.70 -28.95 -13.67
C LYS A 350 -4.22 -29.05 -13.96
N GLY A 351 -5.09 -29.05 -12.95
CA GLY A 351 -6.55 -29.01 -13.06
C GLY A 351 -7.22 -27.71 -12.54
N SER A 352 -6.46 -26.67 -12.18
CA SER A 352 -7.05 -25.42 -11.69
C SER A 352 -7.81 -24.69 -12.77
N GLU A 353 -9.03 -24.25 -12.45
CA GLU A 353 -9.88 -23.47 -13.34
C GLU A 353 -9.17 -22.17 -13.76
N ILE A 354 -8.98 -21.97 -15.07
CA ILE A 354 -8.32 -20.77 -15.62
C ILE A 354 -9.00 -19.48 -15.14
N ALA A 355 -10.33 -19.50 -15.01
CA ALA A 355 -11.10 -18.37 -14.50
C ALA A 355 -10.76 -18.01 -13.03
N LEU A 356 -10.40 -19.00 -12.20
CA LEU A 356 -9.93 -18.74 -10.84
C LEU A 356 -8.56 -18.07 -10.86
N ILE A 357 -7.62 -18.57 -11.66
CA ILE A 357 -6.27 -18.00 -11.80
C ILE A 357 -6.34 -16.55 -12.25
N ASN A 358 -7.15 -16.26 -13.27
CA ASN A 358 -7.35 -14.91 -13.78
C ASN A 358 -7.98 -13.98 -12.74
N ARG A 359 -8.89 -14.49 -11.91
CA ARG A 359 -9.42 -13.74 -10.77
C ARG A 359 -8.32 -13.42 -9.76
N GLN A 360 -7.39 -14.34 -9.45
CA GLN A 360 -6.26 -14.08 -8.56
C GLN A 360 -5.28 -13.07 -9.14
N ASN A 361 -4.87 -13.24 -10.40
CA ASN A 361 -3.94 -12.34 -11.10
C ASN A 361 -4.48 -10.91 -11.16
N LYS A 362 -5.79 -10.77 -11.39
CA LYS A 362 -6.46 -9.47 -11.30
C LYS A 362 -6.33 -8.85 -9.91
N LYS A 363 -6.48 -9.63 -8.83
CA LYS A 363 -6.34 -9.13 -7.45
C LYS A 363 -4.91 -8.76 -7.08
N ILE A 364 -3.92 -9.50 -7.58
CA ILE A 364 -2.50 -9.14 -7.48
C ILE A 364 -2.26 -7.77 -8.10
N THR A 365 -2.72 -7.57 -9.34
CA THR A 365 -2.60 -6.31 -10.07
C THR A 365 -3.34 -5.15 -9.42
N GLU A 366 -4.56 -5.41 -8.91
CA GLU A 366 -5.39 -4.38 -8.26
C GLU A 366 -4.70 -3.75 -7.04
N ASP A 367 -3.86 -4.48 -6.30
CA ASP A 367 -3.16 -3.92 -5.13
C ASP A 367 -2.23 -2.76 -5.54
N TYR A 368 -1.42 -2.95 -6.59
CA TYR A 368 -0.53 -1.93 -7.12
C TYR A 368 -1.30 -0.80 -7.84
N GLN A 369 -2.30 -1.14 -8.68
CA GLN A 369 -3.15 -0.17 -9.39
C GLN A 369 -3.90 0.76 -8.45
N ARG A 370 -4.31 0.23 -7.30
CA ARG A 370 -5.07 1.01 -6.34
C ARG A 370 -4.15 1.99 -5.62
N ILE A 371 -3.03 1.52 -5.06
CA ILE A 371 -2.17 2.35 -4.21
C ILE A 371 -1.42 3.44 -4.97
N ILE A 372 -1.07 3.25 -6.25
CA ILE A 372 -0.33 4.26 -7.04
C ILE A 372 -1.07 5.60 -7.09
N ASN A 373 -2.40 5.59 -7.00
CA ASN A 373 -3.22 6.79 -6.95
C ASN A 373 -2.89 7.70 -5.76
N ALA A 374 -2.28 7.19 -4.70
CA ALA A 374 -1.81 8.01 -3.59
C ALA A 374 -0.74 9.02 -4.02
N PHE A 375 0.11 8.67 -4.98
CA PHE A 375 1.35 9.40 -5.29
C PHE A 375 1.20 10.53 -6.32
N PHE A 376 -0.03 10.82 -6.77
CA PHE A 376 -0.30 11.93 -7.68
C PHE A 376 -1.60 12.67 -7.35
N ASN A 377 -1.72 13.87 -7.92
CA ASN A 377 -2.72 14.87 -7.58
C ASN A 377 -4.13 14.39 -7.95
N LYS A 378 -5.11 14.79 -7.14
CA LYS A 378 -6.55 14.66 -7.46
C LYS A 378 -6.90 15.22 -8.85
N ASN A 379 -6.30 16.34 -9.24
CA ASN A 379 -6.52 16.96 -10.56
C ASN A 379 -6.05 16.05 -11.72
N SER A 380 -5.11 15.14 -11.44
CA SER A 380 -4.62 14.13 -12.38
C SER A 380 -5.32 12.77 -12.21
N GLY A 381 -6.35 12.69 -11.35
CA GLY A 381 -7.11 11.48 -11.06
C GLY A 381 -6.63 10.68 -9.84
N GLY A 382 -5.67 11.19 -9.07
CA GLY A 382 -5.13 10.54 -7.88
C GLY A 382 -5.92 10.88 -6.60
N TRP A 383 -5.35 10.54 -5.45
CA TRP A 383 -5.93 10.80 -4.13
C TRP A 383 -5.24 11.94 -3.39
N GLY A 384 -4.04 12.33 -3.82
CA GLY A 384 -3.23 13.36 -3.18
C GLY A 384 -3.87 14.73 -3.31
N SER A 385 -4.05 15.40 -2.16
CA SER A 385 -4.42 16.80 -2.10
C SER A 385 -3.22 17.49 -1.49
N PHE A 386 -2.31 17.96 -2.33
CA PHE A 386 -1.07 18.58 -1.89
C PHE A 386 -1.29 20.11 -1.85
N PRO A 387 -1.77 20.68 -0.73
CA PRO A 387 -1.88 22.12 -0.61
C PRO A 387 -0.46 22.69 -0.62
N ARG A 388 -0.03 23.15 -1.80
CA ARG A 388 1.23 23.86 -2.05
C ARG A 388 2.50 23.00 -1.85
N LEU A 389 2.91 22.24 -2.88
CA LEU A 389 4.32 21.94 -3.31
C LEU A 389 4.37 20.87 -4.43
N PRO A 390 5.51 20.69 -5.16
CA PRO A 390 6.33 21.63 -5.94
C PRO A 390 5.91 21.59 -7.43
N ALA A 391 6.68 22.26 -8.31
CA ALA A 391 6.43 22.34 -9.75
C ALA A 391 6.13 20.99 -10.43
N GLU A 392 5.45 21.05 -11.58
CA GLU A 392 4.93 19.98 -12.45
C GLU A 392 5.74 18.66 -12.66
N PRO A 393 7.08 18.55 -12.50
CA PRO A 393 7.78 17.31 -12.86
C PRO A 393 7.43 16.04 -12.06
N THR A 394 7.30 16.11 -10.73
CA THR A 394 7.13 14.89 -9.91
C THR A 394 5.76 14.27 -10.09
N ASN A 395 4.70 15.09 -10.03
CA ASN A 395 3.33 14.64 -10.30
C ASN A 395 3.21 14.03 -11.71
N SER A 396 3.81 14.67 -12.72
CA SER A 396 3.80 14.16 -14.09
C SER A 396 4.50 12.80 -14.19
N LYS A 397 5.68 12.64 -13.58
CA LYS A 397 6.38 11.34 -13.56
C LYS A 397 5.59 10.25 -12.85
N MET A 398 4.94 10.57 -11.72
CA MET A 398 4.08 9.61 -11.00
C MET A 398 2.86 9.20 -11.83
N LEU A 399 2.27 10.15 -12.58
CA LEU A 399 1.20 9.86 -13.53
C LEU A 399 1.71 8.99 -14.69
N ASP A 400 2.90 9.26 -15.22
CA ASP A 400 3.52 8.46 -16.27
C ASP A 400 3.76 7.02 -15.80
N ILE A 401 4.23 6.83 -14.55
CA ILE A 401 4.32 5.51 -13.92
C ILE A 401 2.95 4.84 -13.86
N ALA A 402 1.92 5.54 -13.40
CA ALA A 402 0.56 4.98 -13.33
C ALA A 402 0.05 4.52 -14.70
N ILE A 403 0.33 5.29 -15.76
CA ILE A 403 -0.02 4.94 -17.14
C ILE A 403 0.80 3.74 -17.62
N LYS A 404 2.09 3.70 -17.31
CA LYS A 404 2.99 2.60 -17.68
C LYS A 404 2.59 1.30 -16.99
N LEU A 405 2.20 1.37 -15.72
CA LEU A 405 1.64 0.24 -14.97
C LEU A 405 0.36 -0.28 -15.64
N ASP A 406 -0.58 0.59 -16.02
CA ASP A 406 -1.78 0.17 -16.77
C ASP A 406 -1.44 -0.58 -18.07
N ASP A 407 -0.40 -0.15 -18.80
CA ASP A 407 0.11 -0.84 -20.01
C ASP A 407 0.72 -2.21 -19.68
N ILE A 408 1.57 -2.27 -18.65
CA ILE A 408 2.16 -3.52 -18.14
C ILE A 408 1.05 -4.51 -17.80
N TYR A 409 0.07 -4.11 -16.98
CA TYR A 409 -1.02 -4.99 -16.57
C TYR A 409 -1.85 -5.49 -17.74
N SER A 410 -2.12 -4.62 -18.72
CA SER A 410 -2.89 -5.00 -19.91
C SER A 410 -2.16 -6.07 -20.73
N LYS A 411 -0.83 -5.96 -20.85
CA LYS A 411 0.02 -6.93 -21.56
C LYS A 411 0.17 -8.22 -20.75
N GLU A 412 0.58 -8.10 -19.49
CA GLU A 412 0.86 -9.25 -18.63
C GLU A 412 -0.37 -10.11 -18.39
N PHE A 413 -1.55 -9.49 -18.24
CA PHE A 413 -2.78 -10.26 -18.12
C PHE A 413 -3.09 -11.08 -19.38
N ILE A 414 -2.70 -10.60 -20.57
CA ILE A 414 -2.90 -11.32 -21.84
C ILE A 414 -1.83 -12.41 -22.00
N TYR A 415 -0.55 -12.09 -21.79
CA TYR A 415 0.57 -13.01 -22.05
C TYR A 415 0.73 -14.09 -20.99
N ASN A 416 0.39 -13.80 -19.73
CA ASN A 416 0.60 -14.70 -18.60
C ASN A 416 -0.72 -15.28 -18.04
N ASN A 417 -1.75 -15.36 -18.90
CA ASN A 417 -3.00 -16.06 -18.62
C ASN A 417 -2.70 -17.51 -18.20
N GLY A 418 -3.07 -17.87 -16.96
CA GLY A 418 -2.84 -19.22 -16.43
C GLY A 418 -1.43 -19.49 -15.84
N THR A 419 -0.56 -18.49 -15.65
CA THR A 419 0.80 -18.74 -15.12
C THR A 419 0.88 -18.75 -13.58
N THR A 420 1.73 -19.63 -13.04
CA THR A 420 1.92 -19.89 -11.60
C THR A 420 2.64 -18.78 -10.84
N ASP A 421 3.56 -18.09 -11.53
CA ASP A 421 4.49 -17.12 -10.93
C ASP A 421 4.08 -15.67 -11.24
N TYR A 422 2.79 -15.41 -11.48
CA TYR A 422 2.33 -14.10 -11.96
C TYR A 422 2.77 -12.94 -11.06
N ALA A 423 2.65 -13.06 -9.74
CA ALA A 423 3.07 -12.01 -8.80
C ALA A 423 4.57 -11.70 -8.91
N LYS A 424 5.40 -12.74 -8.99
CA LYS A 424 6.85 -12.65 -9.19
C LYS A 424 7.18 -12.04 -10.55
N LYS A 425 6.63 -12.56 -11.64
CA LYS A 425 6.84 -12.02 -12.99
C LYS A 425 6.45 -10.54 -13.08
N LEU A 426 5.27 -10.20 -12.57
CA LEU A 426 4.78 -8.82 -12.57
C LEU A 426 5.74 -7.88 -11.82
N PHE A 427 6.20 -8.29 -10.64
CA PHE A 427 7.12 -7.46 -9.86
C PHE A 427 8.50 -7.31 -10.53
N GLY A 428 8.99 -8.35 -11.21
CA GLY A 428 10.20 -8.26 -12.02
C GLY A 428 10.07 -7.19 -13.12
N ILE A 429 8.94 -7.16 -13.82
CA ILE A 429 8.67 -6.13 -14.83
C ILE A 429 8.52 -4.75 -14.18
N ILE A 430 7.94 -4.65 -12.98
CA ILE A 430 7.89 -3.39 -12.23
C ILE A 430 9.31 -2.90 -11.92
N ILE A 431 10.24 -3.77 -11.52
CA ILE A 431 11.64 -3.37 -11.29
C ILE A 431 12.25 -2.84 -12.60
N GLU A 432 12.13 -3.58 -13.69
CA GLU A 432 12.77 -3.26 -14.98
C GLU A 432 12.20 -2.02 -15.64
N GLU A 433 10.87 -1.90 -15.69
CA GLU A 433 10.18 -0.84 -16.41
C GLU A 433 9.87 0.38 -15.56
N ILE A 434 9.79 0.24 -14.24
CA ILE A 434 9.49 1.33 -13.31
C ILE A 434 10.72 1.69 -12.48
N PHE A 435 11.25 0.78 -11.66
CA PHE A 435 12.28 1.16 -10.68
C PHE A 435 13.55 1.65 -11.38
N LEU A 436 14.10 0.87 -12.30
CA LEU A 436 15.36 1.20 -12.97
C LEU A 436 15.23 2.38 -13.95
N LYS A 437 14.05 2.61 -14.53
CA LYS A 437 13.84 3.70 -15.52
C LYS A 437 13.45 5.03 -14.89
N TYR A 438 12.77 5.01 -13.76
CA TYR A 438 12.26 6.23 -13.11
C TYR A 438 13.03 6.64 -11.85
N THR A 439 13.91 5.78 -11.33
CA THR A 439 14.69 6.09 -10.13
C THR A 439 15.51 7.38 -10.30
N PRO A 440 15.50 8.28 -9.31
CA PRO A 440 16.54 9.28 -9.16
C PRO A 440 17.93 8.62 -9.07
N LYS A 441 18.96 9.35 -9.53
CA LYS A 441 20.36 8.88 -9.52
C LYS A 441 20.80 8.54 -8.09
N GLY A 442 21.36 7.34 -7.90
CA GLY A 442 21.87 6.89 -6.60
C GLY A 442 20.78 6.59 -5.56
N MET A 443 19.51 6.44 -5.96
CA MET A 443 18.44 6.06 -5.03
C MET A 443 18.16 4.55 -5.05
N PHE A 444 18.12 3.94 -6.23
CA PHE A 444 17.91 2.51 -6.43
C PHE A 444 18.94 1.98 -7.44
N ASP A 445 19.77 1.05 -7.01
CA ASP A 445 20.93 0.57 -7.78
C ASP A 445 21.03 -0.96 -7.79
N ILE A 446 21.70 -1.48 -8.81
CA ILE A 446 22.04 -2.91 -8.95
C ILE A 446 23.49 -3.21 -8.52
N LYS A 447 24.34 -2.18 -8.46
CA LYS A 447 25.72 -2.30 -7.98
C LYS A 447 25.76 -2.04 -6.49
N ARG A 448 26.53 -2.84 -5.75
CA ARG A 448 26.65 -2.72 -4.30
C ARG A 448 27.26 -1.36 -3.91
N PRO A 449 26.54 -0.50 -3.18
CA PRO A 449 27.09 0.74 -2.64
C PRO A 449 27.98 0.45 -1.42
N PRO A 450 28.87 1.38 -1.01
CA PRO A 450 29.81 1.15 0.08
C PRO A 450 29.15 0.97 1.45
N ASN A 451 28.03 1.68 1.71
CA ASN A 451 27.34 1.64 3.00
C ASN A 451 26.01 0.88 2.90
N VAL A 452 26.07 -0.45 3.01
CA VAL A 452 24.91 -1.34 3.09
C VAL A 452 24.56 -1.61 4.56
N ILE A 453 23.33 -1.31 4.94
CA ILE A 453 22.87 -1.29 6.33
C ILE A 453 22.66 -2.71 6.89
N ASN A 454 21.92 -3.53 6.16
CA ASN A 454 21.56 -4.87 6.60
C ASN A 454 22.62 -5.91 6.20
N ARG A 455 23.11 -6.66 7.20
CA ARG A 455 24.08 -7.76 6.99
C ARG A 455 23.48 -8.93 6.21
N ILE A 456 22.20 -9.23 6.47
CA ILE A 456 21.44 -10.26 5.75
C ILE A 456 20.51 -9.52 4.78
N PRO A 457 20.53 -9.83 3.48
CA PRO A 457 19.66 -9.20 2.49
C PRO A 457 18.19 -9.44 2.80
N TYR A 458 17.33 -8.45 2.54
CA TYR A 458 15.89 -8.65 2.60
C TYR A 458 15.41 -9.39 1.35
N MET A 459 14.57 -10.40 1.52
CA MET A 459 14.03 -11.15 0.39
C MET A 459 12.71 -10.55 -0.06
N ILE A 460 12.48 -10.52 -1.38
CA ILE A 460 11.20 -10.10 -1.96
C ILE A 460 10.40 -11.31 -2.48
N ASN A 461 11.05 -12.45 -2.78
CA ASN A 461 10.41 -13.66 -3.29
C ASN A 461 11.21 -14.92 -2.99
#